data_AF-A0A422QKT9-F1
#
_entry.id   AF-A0A422QKT9-F1
#
_cell.length_a   1.000
_cell.length_b   1.000
_cell.length_c   1.000
_cell.angle_alpha   90.00
_cell.angle_beta   90.00
_cell.angle_gamma   90.00
#
_symmetry.space_group_name_H-M   'P 1'
#
loop_
_entity.id
_entity.type
_entity.pdbx_description
1 polymer ?
#
loop_
_entity_poly.entity_id
_entity_poly.type
_entity_poly.pdbx_seq_one_letter_code
_entity_poly.pdbx_strand_id
1 'polypeptide(L)'
;MSLTSIDHSSDRDADLAARIATLKDFHQYYRDCLSEPTNFPTIGNYPLKLLHWVIDRCNTDVPQLADFLGTLPPSGLSPEHQLAMHVAMFTILQANLASHYNNTYPNSTLPPDVIVNIKRGFKRVLELHPTGDYMALNVQMLYRIKEIEEVLALSESFPDIFATYPSLRAITGFIHAMLGQHAQALAWLEPLAQDPQGRDLPLVGLSLMTSQYFTGQQPDWPMSFASLDSAPDALPQLLQQLPAIEMVEPLAETPRPVVFVACDDNYFMEHARYLAYSLHATNVGKLDLHLHLYSPSPQVLEELTLLRTQLPGLSIGLSLERGPVPAQQPTTYYATARFVRAYQVLQHYRCELCMMDADALFNGDWDDFARGLPATAELALARVEASPFWERIAAGFCYYRPTPLAEQFLAKVSHFILHNLAQDKLIWFTDQIALSACDDHGLRGNAAVHYLDQHTVIDLQHTPHSLCWMVTTKKTGLPLYDQARQRLALRYAP
;
A
#
# COMPACT_ATOMS: atom_id res chain seq x y z
N MET A 1 -15.16 49.56 -20.34
CA MET A 1 -15.35 48.18 -19.83
C MET A 1 -14.01 47.50 -19.85
N SER A 2 -13.34 47.43 -18.70
CA SER A 2 -12.03 46.80 -18.53
C SER A 2 -12.12 45.92 -17.28
N LEU A 3 -11.33 44.84 -17.28
CA LEU A 3 -11.09 43.85 -16.23
C LEU A 3 -12.07 42.66 -16.17
N THR A 4 -11.73 41.60 -16.91
CA THR A 4 -11.84 40.19 -16.47
C THR A 4 -10.90 39.33 -17.34
N SER A 5 -9.59 39.39 -17.05
CA SER A 5 -8.61 38.38 -17.48
C SER A 5 -7.62 38.14 -16.34
N ILE A 6 -8.17 37.80 -15.17
CA ILE A 6 -7.40 37.57 -13.94
C ILE A 6 -7.54 36.07 -13.58
N ASP A 7 -6.38 35.44 -13.31
CA ASP A 7 -6.17 34.24 -12.48
C ASP A 7 -6.42 32.80 -12.97
N HIS A 8 -6.45 32.50 -14.27
CA HIS A 8 -6.46 31.08 -14.67
C HIS A 8 -5.09 30.39 -14.71
N SER A 9 -3.96 31.10 -14.64
CA SER A 9 -2.61 30.48 -14.66
C SER A 9 -2.06 30.25 -13.25
N SER A 10 -2.23 31.22 -12.36
CA SER A 10 -1.83 31.18 -10.95
C SER A 10 -2.53 30.05 -10.18
N ASP A 11 -3.84 29.85 -10.40
CA ASP A 11 -4.61 28.77 -9.77
C ASP A 11 -4.14 27.37 -10.22
N ARG A 12 -3.73 27.23 -11.49
CA ARG A 12 -3.19 25.97 -12.03
C ARG A 12 -1.81 25.64 -11.47
N ASP A 13 -0.95 26.66 -11.35
CA ASP A 13 0.38 26.49 -10.76
C ASP A 13 0.28 26.15 -9.27
N ALA A 14 -0.70 26.73 -8.55
CA ALA A 14 -0.98 26.41 -7.15
C ALA A 14 -1.51 24.96 -6.96
N ASP A 15 -2.44 24.50 -7.80
CA ASP A 15 -2.94 23.11 -7.77
C ASP A 15 -1.81 22.10 -8.06
N LEU A 16 -0.98 22.39 -9.07
CA LEU A 16 0.17 21.54 -9.39
C LEU A 16 1.17 21.47 -8.22
N ALA A 17 1.49 22.62 -7.61
CA ALA A 17 2.38 22.66 -6.45
C ALA A 17 1.81 21.87 -5.26
N ALA A 18 0.50 21.97 -5.00
CA ALA A 18 -0.17 21.19 -3.96
C ALA A 18 -0.09 19.68 -4.24
N ARG A 19 -0.34 19.25 -5.48
CA ARG A 19 -0.22 17.83 -5.88
C ARG A 19 1.19 17.30 -5.77
N ILE A 20 2.19 18.10 -6.13
CA ILE A 20 3.61 17.73 -5.95
C ILE A 20 3.92 17.57 -4.46
N ALA A 21 3.43 18.48 -3.60
CA ALA A 21 3.61 18.36 -2.16
C ALA A 21 2.98 17.06 -1.63
N THR A 22 1.75 16.73 -2.03
CA THR A 22 1.10 15.46 -1.65
C THR A 22 1.88 14.24 -2.14
N LEU A 23 2.40 14.25 -3.37
CA LEU A 23 3.24 13.16 -3.91
C LEU A 23 4.53 12.97 -3.11
N LYS A 24 5.13 14.04 -2.61
CA LYS A 24 6.31 13.95 -1.73
C LYS A 24 5.99 13.30 -0.39
N ASP A 25 4.75 13.35 0.05
CA ASP A 25 4.27 12.73 1.30
C ASP A 25 3.85 11.27 1.13
N PHE A 26 3.80 10.76 -0.10
CA PHE A 26 3.59 9.33 -0.33
C PHE A 26 4.65 8.48 0.36
N HIS A 27 4.25 7.28 0.75
CA HIS A 27 5.12 6.30 1.39
C HIS A 27 6.41 6.04 0.57
N GLN A 28 7.55 5.95 1.25
CA GLN A 28 8.87 5.82 0.62
C GLN A 28 9.00 4.58 -0.29
N TYR A 29 8.21 3.54 -0.01
CA TYR A 29 8.11 2.33 -0.81
C TYR A 29 8.02 2.59 -2.33
N TYR A 30 7.15 3.51 -2.79
CA TYR A 30 6.97 3.73 -4.23
C TYR A 30 8.21 4.31 -4.89
N ARG A 31 8.91 5.19 -4.17
CA ARG A 31 10.19 5.76 -4.61
C ARG A 31 11.26 4.69 -4.63
N ASP A 32 11.33 3.85 -3.61
CA ASP A 32 12.32 2.78 -3.51
C ASP A 32 12.17 1.75 -4.64
N CYS A 33 10.95 1.32 -4.95
CA CYS A 33 10.66 0.37 -6.03
C CYS A 33 11.04 0.88 -7.42
N LEU A 34 10.76 2.15 -7.73
CA LEU A 34 11.04 2.73 -9.05
C LEU A 34 12.48 3.22 -9.23
N SER A 35 13.20 3.43 -8.13
CA SER A 35 14.57 3.95 -8.13
C SER A 35 15.65 2.87 -8.03
N GLU A 36 15.31 1.59 -8.12
CA GLU A 36 16.28 0.51 -8.06
C GLU A 36 17.20 0.54 -9.30
N PRO A 37 18.51 0.77 -9.14
CA PRO A 37 19.41 0.85 -10.29
C PRO A 37 19.62 -0.56 -10.87
N THR A 38 18.93 -0.86 -11.97
CA THR A 38 19.10 -2.15 -12.68
C THR A 38 20.34 -2.15 -13.57
N ASN A 39 20.75 -0.97 -14.04
CA ASN A 39 21.94 -0.76 -14.85
C ASN A 39 22.81 0.33 -14.21
N PHE A 40 23.98 -0.07 -13.70
CA PHE A 40 25.00 0.88 -13.27
C PHE A 40 26.03 1.07 -14.39
N PRO A 41 26.53 2.29 -14.63
CA PRO A 41 27.64 2.55 -15.56
C PRO A 41 28.83 1.62 -15.28
N THR A 42 29.62 1.26 -16.30
CA THR A 42 30.72 0.29 -16.10
C THR A 42 31.65 0.64 -14.94
N ILE A 43 31.97 -0.36 -14.10
CA ILE A 43 32.92 -0.22 -12.98
C ILE A 43 34.37 -0.59 -13.36
N GLY A 44 34.62 -0.82 -14.65
CA GLY A 44 35.89 -1.33 -15.13
C GLY A 44 36.23 -2.70 -14.51
N ASN A 45 37.46 -2.84 -14.04
CA ASN A 45 38.00 -4.06 -13.43
C ASN A 45 37.64 -4.24 -11.95
N TYR A 46 36.81 -3.36 -11.37
CA TYR A 46 36.37 -3.51 -9.99
C TYR A 46 35.45 -4.73 -9.84
N PRO A 47 35.41 -5.34 -8.64
CA PRO A 47 34.62 -6.54 -8.43
C PRO A 47 33.12 -6.20 -8.33
N LEU A 48 32.26 -6.96 -9.03
CA LEU A 48 30.80 -6.73 -9.03
C LEU A 48 30.15 -6.72 -7.63
N LYS A 49 30.72 -7.45 -6.67
CA LYS A 49 30.26 -7.41 -5.27
C LYS A 49 30.30 -6.01 -4.65
N LEU A 50 31.22 -5.15 -5.08
CA LEU A 50 31.27 -3.76 -4.64
C LEU A 50 30.02 -3.02 -5.11
N LEU A 51 29.64 -3.22 -6.38
CA LEU A 51 28.45 -2.60 -6.93
C LEU A 51 27.19 -3.04 -6.18
N HIS A 52 27.01 -4.35 -5.98
CA HIS A 52 25.88 -4.87 -5.20
C HIS A 52 25.82 -4.27 -3.79
N TRP A 53 26.97 -4.11 -3.15
CA TRP A 53 27.06 -3.49 -1.83
C TRP A 53 26.69 -2.00 -1.85
N VAL A 54 27.11 -1.24 -2.88
CA VAL A 54 26.79 0.19 -3.02
C VAL A 54 25.30 0.42 -3.32
N ILE A 55 24.72 -0.36 -4.23
CA ILE A 55 23.31 -0.17 -4.64
C ILE A 55 22.31 -0.76 -3.65
N ASP A 56 22.77 -1.63 -2.75
CA ASP A 56 21.95 -2.12 -1.64
C ASP A 56 21.52 -0.94 -0.76
N ARG A 57 20.21 -0.74 -0.73
CA ARG A 57 19.55 0.39 -0.07
C ARG A 57 19.73 0.38 1.45
N CYS A 58 20.16 -0.72 2.05
CA CYS A 58 20.47 -0.80 3.48
C CYS A 58 21.85 -0.19 3.81
N ASN A 59 22.72 0.00 2.81
CA ASN A 59 24.07 0.46 3.04
C ASN A 59 24.18 1.97 2.92
N THR A 60 24.77 2.59 3.95
CA THR A 60 25.02 4.04 4.06
C THR A 60 26.46 4.35 4.53
N ASP A 61 27.32 3.32 4.61
CA ASP A 61 28.66 3.40 5.21
C ASP A 61 29.70 4.01 4.26
N VAL A 62 29.70 5.34 4.19
CA VAL A 62 30.66 6.11 3.40
C VAL A 62 32.13 5.84 3.79
N PRO A 63 32.51 5.79 5.09
CA PRO A 63 33.87 5.43 5.48
C PRO A 63 34.33 4.08 4.95
N GLN A 64 33.50 3.04 5.07
CA GLN A 64 33.85 1.71 4.58
C GLN A 64 34.04 1.67 3.06
N LEU A 65 33.25 2.44 2.29
CA LEU A 65 33.45 2.58 0.85
C LEU A 65 34.82 3.19 0.53
N ALA A 66 35.23 4.23 1.26
CA ALA A 66 36.53 4.86 1.06
C ALA A 66 37.69 3.88 1.31
N ASP A 67 37.59 3.08 2.37
CA ASP A 67 38.56 2.02 2.68
C ASP A 67 38.60 0.97 1.56
N PHE A 68 37.43 0.50 1.09
CA PHE A 68 37.38 -0.45 -0.02
C PHE A 68 38.05 0.12 -1.28
N LEU A 69 37.70 1.34 -1.70
CA LEU A 69 38.28 1.97 -2.87
C LEU A 69 39.79 2.16 -2.75
N GLY A 70 40.31 2.45 -1.55
CA GLY A 70 41.74 2.59 -1.29
C GLY A 70 42.54 1.29 -1.40
N THR A 71 41.88 0.13 -1.31
CA THR A 71 42.54 -1.19 -1.40
C THR A 71 42.46 -1.83 -2.78
N LEU A 72 41.65 -1.29 -3.68
CA LEU A 72 41.41 -1.89 -5.00
C LEU A 72 42.53 -1.58 -6.00
N PRO A 73 42.85 -2.52 -6.90
CA PRO A 73 43.73 -2.23 -8.03
C PRO A 73 43.09 -1.19 -8.97
N PRO A 74 43.84 -0.57 -9.90
CA PRO A 74 43.27 0.38 -10.86
C PRO A 74 42.07 -0.18 -11.62
N SER A 75 41.01 0.64 -11.80
CA SER A 75 39.78 0.21 -12.48
C SER A 75 39.99 -0.02 -13.98
N GLY A 76 41.04 0.56 -14.58
CA GLY A 76 41.27 0.53 -16.03
C GLY A 76 40.38 1.50 -16.82
N LEU A 77 39.57 2.32 -16.14
CA LEU A 77 38.80 3.41 -16.75
C LEU A 77 39.69 4.65 -16.93
N SER A 78 39.23 5.63 -17.73
CA SER A 78 39.88 6.93 -17.78
C SER A 78 39.81 7.64 -16.42
N PRO A 79 40.74 8.55 -16.09
CA PRO A 79 40.74 9.27 -14.82
C PRO A 79 39.41 9.98 -14.53
N GLU A 80 38.80 10.60 -15.53
CA GLU A 80 37.52 11.32 -15.42
C GLU A 80 36.37 10.35 -15.14
N HIS A 81 36.33 9.21 -15.84
CA HIS A 81 35.29 8.21 -15.64
C HIS A 81 35.44 7.52 -14.28
N GLN A 82 36.66 7.17 -13.87
CA GLN A 82 36.90 6.61 -12.54
C GLN A 82 36.45 7.58 -11.44
N LEU A 83 36.74 8.87 -11.58
CA LEU A 83 36.29 9.88 -10.62
C LEU A 83 34.76 10.02 -10.63
N ALA A 84 34.11 10.04 -11.80
CA ALA A 84 32.65 10.06 -11.90
C ALA A 84 32.02 8.85 -11.20
N MET A 85 32.56 7.66 -11.43
CA MET A 85 32.12 6.42 -10.79
C MET A 85 32.25 6.49 -9.26
N HIS A 86 33.39 6.94 -8.74
CA HIS A 86 33.59 7.08 -7.29
C HIS A 86 32.61 8.10 -6.67
N VAL A 87 32.45 9.26 -7.30
CA VAL A 87 31.48 10.28 -6.84
C VAL A 87 30.06 9.71 -6.85
N ALA A 88 29.68 8.97 -7.90
CA ALA A 88 28.37 8.33 -7.98
C ALA A 88 28.16 7.33 -6.83
N MET A 89 29.13 6.46 -6.54
CA MET A 89 29.04 5.49 -5.45
C MET A 89 28.86 6.16 -4.08
N PHE A 90 29.66 7.18 -3.77
CA PHE A 90 29.49 7.95 -2.53
C PHE A 90 28.14 8.66 -2.44
N THR A 91 27.65 9.17 -3.58
CA THR A 91 26.38 9.90 -3.63
C THR A 91 25.19 8.95 -3.47
N ILE A 92 25.26 7.73 -4.01
CA ILE A 92 24.25 6.68 -3.79
C ILE A 92 24.10 6.35 -2.30
N LEU A 93 25.22 6.13 -1.58
CA LEU A 93 25.17 5.83 -0.14
C LEU A 93 24.51 6.95 0.67
N GLN A 94 24.73 8.21 0.27
CA GLN A 94 24.02 9.35 0.89
C GLN A 94 22.54 9.35 0.54
N ALA A 95 22.17 9.06 -0.71
CA ALA A 95 20.77 8.95 -1.12
C ALA A 95 20.05 7.79 -0.43
N ASN A 96 20.76 6.71 -0.10
CA ASN A 96 20.20 5.59 0.67
C ASN A 96 19.74 6.01 2.08
N LEU A 97 20.20 7.13 2.64
CA LEU A 97 19.65 7.66 3.91
C LEU A 97 18.13 7.93 3.84
N ALA A 98 17.57 8.18 2.65
CA ALA A 98 16.14 8.36 2.43
C ALA A 98 15.36 7.03 2.31
N SER A 99 16.05 5.90 2.17
CA SER A 99 15.45 4.57 1.98
C SER A 99 14.57 4.17 3.15
N HIS A 100 13.46 3.48 2.85
CA HIS A 100 12.56 2.94 3.87
C HIS A 100 13.27 2.02 4.88
N TYR A 101 14.31 1.30 4.43
CA TYR A 101 15.06 0.36 5.27
C TYR A 101 15.89 1.03 6.37
N ASN A 102 16.43 2.23 6.10
CA ASN A 102 17.33 2.89 7.04
C ASN A 102 16.59 3.64 8.12
N ASN A 103 15.32 4.01 7.86
CA ASN A 103 14.38 4.65 8.80
C ASN A 103 15.03 5.74 9.69
N THR A 104 16.10 6.38 9.18
CA THR A 104 16.88 7.36 9.94
C THR A 104 16.06 8.61 10.15
N TYR A 105 15.09 8.83 9.26
CA TYR A 105 14.13 9.92 9.25
C TYR A 105 12.74 9.33 8.96
N PRO A 106 12.00 8.82 9.97
CA PRO A 106 10.66 8.27 9.78
C PRO A 106 9.75 9.34 9.17
N ASN A 107 9.23 9.06 7.96
CA ASN A 107 8.41 9.98 7.17
C ASN A 107 9.05 11.36 6.86
N SER A 108 10.35 11.54 7.11
CA SER A 108 11.00 12.86 7.06
C SER A 108 11.91 13.03 5.84
N THR A 109 11.83 14.21 5.23
CA THR A 109 12.72 14.68 4.18
C THR A 109 14.15 14.73 4.73
N LEU A 110 15.14 14.31 3.92
CA LEU A 110 16.55 14.45 4.28
C LEU A 110 16.87 15.91 4.66
N PRO A 111 17.84 16.15 5.56
CA PRO A 111 18.25 17.52 5.86
C PRO A 111 18.60 18.28 4.58
N PRO A 112 18.20 19.57 4.43
CA PRO A 112 18.40 20.32 3.19
C PRO A 112 19.86 20.31 2.69
N ASP A 113 20.83 20.40 3.61
CA ASP A 113 22.26 20.34 3.26
C ASP A 113 22.68 19.00 2.67
N VAL A 114 22.08 17.90 3.13
CA VAL A 114 22.32 16.56 2.59
C VAL A 114 21.76 16.47 1.16
N ILE A 115 20.55 16.98 0.93
CA ILE A 115 19.94 17.06 -0.41
C ILE A 115 20.83 17.88 -1.36
N VAL A 116 21.28 19.06 -0.93
CA VAL A 116 22.17 19.92 -1.72
C VAL A 116 23.48 19.20 -2.06
N ASN A 117 24.06 18.47 -1.11
CA ASN A 117 25.28 17.70 -1.36
C ASN A 117 25.05 16.56 -2.36
N ILE A 118 23.93 15.84 -2.25
CA ILE A 118 23.55 14.79 -3.19
C ILE A 118 23.40 15.35 -4.61
N LYS A 119 22.64 16.45 -4.75
CA LYS A 119 22.46 17.14 -6.05
C LYS A 119 23.79 17.60 -6.64
N ARG A 120 24.69 18.15 -5.81
CA ARG A 120 26.03 18.56 -6.24
C ARG A 120 26.86 17.37 -6.70
N GLY A 121 26.80 16.24 -5.99
CA GLY A 121 27.46 14.99 -6.36
C GLY A 121 27.02 14.52 -7.75
N PHE A 122 25.72 14.39 -7.97
CA PHE A 122 25.18 13.95 -9.27
C PHE A 122 25.44 14.93 -10.41
N LYS A 123 25.36 16.24 -10.16
CA LYS A 123 25.79 17.25 -11.12
C LYS A 123 27.25 17.04 -11.51
N ARG A 124 28.13 16.83 -10.52
CA ARG A 124 29.56 16.59 -10.75
C ARG A 124 29.82 15.32 -11.55
N VAL A 125 29.04 14.26 -11.33
CA VAL A 125 29.11 13.02 -12.14
C VAL A 125 28.86 13.32 -13.61
N LEU A 126 27.81 14.07 -13.95
CA LEU A 126 27.49 14.42 -15.34
C LEU A 126 28.49 15.38 -15.97
N GLU A 127 29.08 16.30 -15.18
CA GLU A 127 30.17 17.16 -15.67
C GLU A 127 31.42 16.36 -16.04
N LEU A 128 31.71 15.28 -15.30
CA LEU A 128 32.89 14.43 -15.52
C LEU A 128 32.68 13.41 -16.64
N HIS A 129 31.49 12.80 -16.72
CA HIS A 129 31.21 11.73 -17.66
C HIS A 129 29.72 11.71 -18.09
N PRO A 130 29.30 12.58 -19.03
CA PRO A 130 27.89 12.77 -19.40
C PRO A 130 27.37 11.63 -20.29
N THR A 131 26.97 10.51 -19.70
CA THR A 131 26.30 9.41 -20.41
C THR A 131 24.85 9.25 -19.99
N GLY A 132 24.06 8.60 -20.85
CA GLY A 132 22.69 8.23 -20.53
C GLY A 132 22.59 7.36 -19.27
N ASP A 133 23.55 6.47 -19.04
CA ASP A 133 23.54 5.59 -17.86
C ASP A 133 23.73 6.37 -16.55
N TYR A 134 24.64 7.36 -16.53
CA TYR A 134 24.78 8.25 -15.38
C TYR A 134 23.57 9.17 -15.23
N MET A 135 22.96 9.64 -16.32
CA MET A 135 21.71 10.41 -16.25
C MET A 135 20.59 9.56 -15.63
N ALA A 136 20.43 8.31 -16.08
CA ALA A 136 19.41 7.41 -15.56
C ALA A 136 19.59 7.14 -14.07
N LEU A 137 20.83 6.82 -13.66
CA LEU A 137 21.17 6.65 -12.26
C LEU A 137 20.84 7.90 -11.44
N ASN A 138 21.24 9.08 -11.92
CA ASN A 138 21.01 10.34 -11.22
C ASN A 138 19.51 10.62 -11.03
N VAL A 139 18.69 10.44 -12.07
CA VAL A 139 17.25 10.67 -11.99
C VAL A 139 16.59 9.70 -11.00
N GLN A 140 16.98 8.42 -11.02
CA GLN A 140 16.48 7.45 -10.05
C GLN A 140 16.80 7.87 -8.61
N MET A 141 18.01 8.36 -8.36
CA MET A 141 18.42 8.80 -7.03
C MET A 141 17.75 10.12 -6.60
N LEU A 142 17.59 11.08 -7.51
CA LEU A 142 16.82 12.32 -7.25
C LEU A 142 15.37 12.00 -6.90
N TYR A 143 14.74 11.09 -7.66
CA TYR A 143 13.40 10.61 -7.37
C TYR A 143 13.31 9.97 -5.98
N ARG A 144 14.30 9.13 -5.61
CA ARG A 144 14.38 8.50 -4.28
C ARG A 144 14.34 9.50 -3.13
N ILE A 145 15.03 10.63 -3.27
CA ILE A 145 15.16 11.66 -2.24
C ILE A 145 14.09 12.76 -2.32
N LYS A 146 13.01 12.54 -3.07
CA LYS A 146 11.85 13.46 -3.22
C LYS A 146 12.11 14.73 -4.05
N GLU A 147 13.16 14.77 -4.87
CA GLU A 147 13.42 15.90 -5.78
C GLU A 147 12.59 15.77 -7.07
N ILE A 148 11.26 15.83 -6.94
CA ILE A 148 10.29 15.57 -8.01
C ILE A 148 10.37 16.63 -9.11
N GLU A 149 10.48 17.90 -8.72
CA GLU A 149 10.56 19.05 -9.62
C GLU A 149 11.79 18.95 -10.52
N GLU A 150 12.94 18.59 -9.96
CA GLU A 150 14.16 18.35 -10.73
C GLU A 150 14.01 17.19 -11.72
N VAL A 151 13.34 16.10 -11.32
CA VAL A 151 13.08 14.98 -12.24
C VAL A 151 12.20 15.42 -13.41
N LEU A 152 11.15 16.20 -13.14
CA LEU A 152 10.28 16.75 -14.19
C LEU A 152 11.06 17.69 -15.12
N ALA A 153 11.85 18.62 -14.58
CA ALA A 153 12.67 19.53 -15.38
C ALA A 153 13.70 18.78 -16.25
N LEU A 154 14.29 17.69 -15.73
CA LEU A 154 15.17 16.83 -16.51
C LEU A 154 14.43 16.06 -17.60
N SER A 155 13.21 15.60 -17.35
CA SER A 155 12.38 14.89 -18.34
C SER A 155 12.01 15.79 -19.51
N GLU A 156 11.74 17.07 -19.25
CA GLU A 156 11.46 18.08 -20.26
C GLU A 156 12.71 18.47 -21.05
N SER A 157 13.86 18.53 -20.37
CA SER A 157 15.13 18.94 -20.99
C SER A 157 15.76 17.82 -21.84
N PHE A 158 15.52 16.56 -21.49
CA PHE A 158 16.15 15.39 -22.13
C PHE A 158 15.14 14.27 -22.48
N PRO A 159 14.07 14.57 -23.24
CA PRO A 159 12.98 13.62 -23.48
C PRO A 159 13.44 12.33 -24.17
N ASP A 160 14.42 12.41 -25.08
CA ASP A 160 14.96 11.23 -25.78
C ASP A 160 15.71 10.27 -24.85
N ILE A 161 16.41 10.80 -23.85
CA ILE A 161 17.07 9.97 -22.83
C ILE A 161 16.00 9.30 -21.98
N PHE A 162 15.01 10.05 -21.49
CA PHE A 162 13.91 9.46 -20.71
C PHE A 162 13.14 8.40 -21.50
N ALA A 163 12.96 8.61 -22.80
CA ALA A 163 12.39 7.62 -23.69
C ALA A 163 13.34 6.42 -23.92
N THR A 164 14.65 6.54 -23.78
CA THR A 164 15.54 5.39 -24.01
C THR A 164 15.56 4.42 -22.83
N TYR A 165 15.43 4.92 -21.60
CA TYR A 165 15.58 4.13 -20.38
C TYR A 165 14.22 3.74 -19.77
N PRO A 166 13.87 2.45 -19.69
CA PRO A 166 12.58 2.00 -19.15
C PRO A 166 12.28 2.48 -17.73
N SER A 167 13.29 2.53 -16.85
CA SER A 167 13.14 3.04 -15.48
C SER A 167 12.77 4.53 -15.44
N LEU A 168 13.30 5.33 -16.36
CA LEU A 168 12.97 6.76 -16.47
C LEU A 168 11.56 6.98 -17.01
N ARG A 169 11.15 6.19 -18.02
CA ARG A 169 9.76 6.16 -18.48
C ARG A 169 8.81 5.80 -17.33
N ALA A 170 9.14 4.77 -16.55
CA ALA A 170 8.31 4.32 -15.43
C ALA A 170 8.18 5.40 -14.34
N ILE A 171 9.29 6.02 -13.93
CA ILE A 171 9.28 7.13 -12.96
C ILE A 171 8.42 8.30 -13.47
N THR A 172 8.63 8.73 -14.72
CA THR A 172 7.94 9.89 -15.28
C THR A 172 6.45 9.61 -15.47
N GLY A 173 6.11 8.43 -15.98
CA GLY A 173 4.73 7.96 -16.09
C GLY A 173 4.03 7.89 -14.74
N PHE A 174 4.72 7.37 -13.71
CA PHE A 174 4.19 7.34 -12.34
C PHE A 174 3.95 8.77 -11.80
N ILE A 175 4.91 9.68 -11.93
CA ILE A 175 4.76 11.08 -11.46
C ILE A 175 3.54 11.71 -12.13
N HIS A 176 3.43 11.67 -13.46
CA HIS A 176 2.28 12.25 -14.17
C HIS A 176 0.95 11.60 -13.75
N ALA A 177 0.93 10.28 -13.52
CA ALA A 177 -0.28 9.59 -13.06
C ALA A 177 -0.72 10.13 -11.69
N MET A 178 0.21 10.33 -10.76
CA MET A 178 -0.09 10.83 -9.41
C MET A 178 -0.42 12.31 -9.39
N LEU A 179 0.13 13.10 -10.33
CA LEU A 179 -0.26 14.50 -10.53
C LEU A 179 -1.63 14.66 -11.22
N GLY A 180 -2.30 13.57 -11.59
CA GLY A 180 -3.58 13.62 -12.30
C GLY A 180 -3.46 13.97 -13.79
N GLN A 181 -2.24 14.02 -14.32
CA GLN A 181 -1.93 14.30 -15.72
C GLN A 181 -1.99 13.00 -16.54
N HIS A 182 -3.14 12.31 -16.46
CA HIS A 182 -3.27 10.92 -16.92
C HIS A 182 -2.96 10.73 -18.41
N ALA A 183 -3.31 11.67 -19.28
CA ALA A 183 -2.96 11.58 -20.70
C ALA A 183 -1.43 11.61 -20.94
N GLN A 184 -0.69 12.42 -20.17
CA GLN A 184 0.77 12.45 -20.24
C GLN A 184 1.36 11.17 -19.66
N ALA A 185 0.79 10.67 -18.56
CA ALA A 185 1.19 9.40 -17.96
C ALA A 185 1.08 8.24 -18.96
N LEU A 186 -0.03 8.15 -19.70
CA LEU A 186 -0.24 7.11 -20.72
C LEU A 186 0.83 7.15 -21.81
N ALA A 187 1.22 8.34 -22.28
CA ALA A 187 2.26 8.47 -23.31
C ALA A 187 3.61 7.85 -22.89
N TRP A 188 3.93 7.87 -21.59
CA TRP A 188 5.12 7.24 -21.04
C TRP A 188 4.95 5.74 -20.73
N LEU A 189 3.75 5.34 -20.28
CA LEU A 189 3.48 4.00 -19.74
C LEU A 189 3.04 2.98 -20.80
N GLU A 190 2.28 3.39 -21.82
CA GLU A 190 1.78 2.48 -22.86
C GLU A 190 2.90 1.73 -23.59
N PRO A 191 4.02 2.38 -23.99
CA PRO A 191 5.13 1.66 -24.59
C PRO A 191 5.75 0.60 -23.67
N LEU A 192 5.79 0.83 -22.34
CA LEU A 192 6.29 -0.15 -21.38
C LEU A 192 5.34 -1.35 -21.27
N ALA A 193 4.03 -1.12 -21.38
CA ALA A 193 3.02 -2.18 -21.33
C ALA A 193 3.01 -3.06 -22.59
N GLN A 194 3.66 -2.65 -23.68
CA GLN A 194 3.84 -3.44 -24.90
C GLN A 194 5.07 -4.35 -24.85
N ASP A 195 6.01 -4.09 -23.94
CA ASP A 195 7.24 -4.86 -23.74
C ASP A 195 7.10 -5.77 -22.50
N PRO A 196 7.33 -7.10 -22.61
CA PRO A 196 7.33 -7.99 -21.45
C PRO A 196 8.22 -7.52 -20.30
N GLN A 197 9.42 -6.99 -20.58
CA GLN A 197 10.31 -6.49 -19.53
C GLN A 197 9.76 -5.20 -18.89
N GLY A 198 9.06 -4.39 -19.67
CA GLY A 198 8.39 -3.18 -19.18
C GLY A 198 7.19 -3.50 -18.28
N ARG A 199 6.48 -4.61 -18.52
CA ARG A 199 5.40 -5.09 -17.65
C ARG A 199 5.88 -5.56 -16.28
N ASP A 200 7.09 -6.10 -16.21
CA ASP A 200 7.71 -6.56 -14.97
C ASP A 200 8.25 -5.39 -14.12
N LEU A 201 8.30 -4.17 -14.66
CA LEU A 201 8.73 -3.01 -13.90
C LEU A 201 7.73 -2.65 -12.79
N PRO A 202 8.21 -2.32 -11.57
CA PRO A 202 7.34 -1.98 -10.47
C PRO A 202 6.38 -0.83 -10.81
N LEU A 203 5.14 -0.96 -10.35
CA LEU A 203 4.10 0.08 -10.42
C LEU A 203 3.66 0.51 -11.84
N VAL A 204 4.27 0.01 -12.92
CA VAL A 204 3.86 0.34 -14.30
C VAL A 204 2.41 -0.06 -14.53
N GLY A 205 2.03 -1.29 -14.18
CA GLY A 205 0.66 -1.76 -14.32
C GLY A 205 -0.35 -0.93 -13.53
N LEU A 206 -0.07 -0.67 -12.26
CA LEU A 206 -0.95 0.12 -11.39
C LEU A 206 -1.12 1.56 -11.90
N SER A 207 -0.03 2.18 -12.38
CA SER A 207 -0.04 3.55 -12.91
C SER A 207 -0.78 3.64 -14.24
N LEU A 208 -0.59 2.65 -15.11
CA LEU A 208 -1.26 2.57 -16.41
C LEU A 208 -2.77 2.39 -16.21
N MET A 209 -3.16 1.39 -15.43
CA MET A 209 -4.56 1.11 -15.08
C MET A 209 -5.26 2.34 -14.50
N THR A 210 -4.61 3.02 -13.55
CA THR A 210 -5.13 4.27 -12.96
C THR A 210 -5.35 5.34 -14.03
N SER A 211 -4.37 5.52 -14.93
CA SER A 211 -4.45 6.56 -15.97
C SER A 211 -5.46 6.23 -17.06
N GLN A 212 -5.61 4.96 -17.42
CA GLN A 212 -6.65 4.47 -18.33
C GLN A 212 -8.03 4.75 -17.74
N TYR A 213 -8.26 4.39 -16.47
CA TYR A 213 -9.51 4.64 -15.78
C TYR A 213 -9.91 6.12 -15.79
N PHE A 214 -9.00 7.01 -15.36
CA PHE A 214 -9.31 8.44 -15.29
C PHE A 214 -9.34 9.17 -16.65
N THR A 215 -8.91 8.52 -17.73
CA THR A 215 -9.12 9.01 -19.10
C THR A 215 -10.39 8.45 -19.75
N GLY A 216 -11.19 7.69 -19.01
CA GLY A 216 -12.43 7.07 -19.49
C GLY A 216 -12.23 5.81 -20.32
N GLN A 217 -10.99 5.28 -20.37
CA GLN A 217 -10.76 3.94 -20.90
C GLN A 217 -11.16 2.91 -19.84
N GLN A 218 -11.43 1.67 -20.27
CA GLN A 218 -11.70 0.55 -19.37
C GLN A 218 -10.41 -0.29 -19.22
N PRO A 219 -9.72 -0.23 -18.07
CA PRO A 219 -8.52 -1.04 -17.85
C PRO A 219 -8.79 -2.54 -17.97
N ASP A 220 -7.85 -3.26 -18.58
CA ASP A 220 -7.84 -4.73 -18.61
C ASP A 220 -6.55 -5.36 -18.05
N TRP A 221 -5.50 -4.56 -17.84
CA TRP A 221 -4.24 -4.98 -17.26
C TRP A 221 -3.71 -3.92 -16.27
N PRO A 222 -3.14 -4.31 -15.12
CA PRO A 222 -2.97 -5.68 -14.63
C PRO A 222 -4.28 -6.30 -14.13
N MET A 223 -5.32 -5.50 -13.94
CA MET A 223 -6.65 -5.96 -13.56
C MET A 223 -7.71 -5.41 -14.51
N SER A 224 -8.82 -6.13 -14.61
CA SER A 224 -9.99 -5.76 -15.41
C SER A 224 -11.00 -4.97 -14.60
N PHE A 225 -11.41 -3.82 -15.14
CA PHE A 225 -12.40 -2.93 -14.55
C PHE A 225 -13.80 -3.13 -15.14
N ALA A 226 -13.98 -4.10 -16.05
CA ALA A 226 -15.24 -4.37 -16.73
C ALA A 226 -16.42 -4.70 -15.79
N SER A 227 -16.13 -5.18 -14.59
CA SER A 227 -17.14 -5.48 -13.56
C SER A 227 -17.76 -4.24 -12.90
N LEU A 228 -17.12 -3.06 -12.99
CA LEU A 228 -17.62 -1.84 -12.34
C LEU A 228 -18.94 -1.34 -12.94
N ASP A 229 -19.07 -1.42 -14.26
CA ASP A 229 -20.27 -1.00 -15.01
C ASP A 229 -21.41 -2.03 -14.93
N SER A 230 -21.11 -3.24 -14.44
CA SER A 230 -22.05 -4.36 -14.39
C SER A 230 -22.73 -4.43 -13.04
N ALA A 231 -24.05 -4.65 -13.03
CA ALA A 231 -24.74 -5.03 -11.81
C ALA A 231 -24.12 -6.34 -11.27
N PRO A 232 -24.04 -6.54 -9.94
CA PRO A 232 -23.48 -7.74 -9.33
C PRO A 232 -24.39 -8.97 -9.50
N ASP A 233 -25.13 -9.07 -10.60
CA ASP A 233 -26.08 -10.16 -10.89
C ASP A 233 -25.35 -11.50 -11.12
N ALA A 234 -24.10 -11.46 -11.55
CA ALA A 234 -23.22 -12.62 -11.71
C ALA A 234 -22.57 -13.08 -10.39
N LEU A 235 -22.71 -12.30 -9.30
CA LEU A 235 -22.08 -12.60 -8.02
C LEU A 235 -22.48 -13.97 -7.46
N PRO A 236 -23.77 -14.39 -7.47
CA PRO A 236 -24.16 -15.72 -6.99
C PRO A 236 -23.46 -16.87 -7.73
N GLN A 237 -23.27 -16.76 -9.04
CA GLN A 237 -22.60 -17.77 -9.85
C GLN A 237 -21.08 -17.77 -9.61
N LEU A 238 -20.47 -16.60 -9.48
CA LEU A 238 -19.04 -16.48 -9.16
C LEU A 238 -18.73 -17.00 -7.75
N LEU A 239 -19.61 -16.78 -6.78
CA LEU A 239 -19.46 -17.32 -5.41
C LEU A 239 -19.39 -18.85 -5.39
N GLN A 240 -20.07 -19.53 -6.32
CA GLN A 240 -20.01 -21.00 -6.44
C GLN A 240 -18.65 -21.52 -6.92
N GLN A 241 -17.79 -20.65 -7.47
CA GLN A 241 -16.44 -21.01 -7.88
C GLN A 241 -15.45 -21.01 -6.71
N LEU A 242 -15.81 -20.37 -5.60
CA LEU A 242 -15.02 -20.41 -4.38
C LEU A 242 -15.40 -21.62 -3.51
N PRO A 243 -14.49 -22.06 -2.62
CA PRO A 243 -14.88 -23.00 -1.57
C PRO A 243 -16.04 -22.42 -0.74
N ALA A 244 -17.00 -23.27 -0.41
CA ALA A 244 -18.16 -22.87 0.37
C ALA A 244 -17.73 -22.49 1.80
N ILE A 245 -18.38 -21.46 2.34
CA ILE A 245 -18.25 -21.06 3.74
C ILE A 245 -19.14 -21.96 4.61
N GLU A 246 -18.57 -22.55 5.65
CA GLU A 246 -19.26 -23.32 6.67
C GLU A 246 -19.46 -22.43 7.91
N MET A 247 -20.70 -22.05 8.23
CA MET A 247 -21.03 -21.35 9.48
C MET A 247 -21.14 -22.38 10.61
N VAL A 248 -20.07 -22.57 11.38
CA VAL A 248 -19.98 -23.65 12.38
C VAL A 248 -20.62 -23.24 13.69
N GLU A 249 -20.31 -22.03 14.16
CA GLU A 249 -20.81 -21.50 15.44
C GLU A 249 -21.23 -20.05 15.21
N PRO A 250 -22.45 -19.81 14.72
CA PRO A 250 -22.92 -18.46 14.51
C PRO A 250 -23.07 -17.73 15.85
N LEU A 251 -22.96 -16.40 15.81
CA LEU A 251 -23.38 -15.54 16.89
C LEU A 251 -24.89 -15.66 17.14
N ALA A 252 -25.38 -14.99 18.18
CA ALA A 252 -26.82 -14.87 18.42
C ALA A 252 -27.56 -14.30 17.20
N GLU A 253 -28.86 -14.56 17.08
CA GLU A 253 -29.69 -14.07 15.96
C GLU A 253 -29.64 -12.54 15.80
N THR A 254 -29.45 -11.82 16.91
CA THR A 254 -29.26 -10.35 16.93
C THR A 254 -27.95 -10.05 17.66
N PRO A 255 -26.80 -10.16 16.98
CA PRO A 255 -25.52 -9.87 17.61
C PRO A 255 -25.39 -8.36 17.87
N ARG A 256 -24.47 -8.01 18.75
CA ARG A 256 -23.96 -6.63 18.84
C ARG A 256 -23.23 -6.28 17.53
N PRO A 257 -22.78 -5.03 17.33
CA PRO A 257 -21.89 -4.75 16.20
C PRO A 257 -20.72 -5.74 16.18
N VAL A 258 -20.49 -6.33 15.01
CA VAL A 258 -19.58 -7.47 14.84
C VAL A 258 -18.26 -6.98 14.27
N VAL A 259 -17.17 -7.25 14.98
CA VAL A 259 -15.82 -7.16 14.43
C VAL A 259 -15.59 -8.41 13.58
N PHE A 260 -15.38 -8.25 12.28
CA PHE A 260 -15.09 -9.34 11.35
C PHE A 260 -13.60 -9.38 11.02
N VAL A 261 -13.00 -10.54 11.22
CA VAL A 261 -11.58 -10.80 10.97
C VAL A 261 -11.44 -12.11 10.20
N ALA A 262 -10.61 -12.12 9.16
CA ALA A 262 -10.27 -13.32 8.42
C ALA A 262 -8.77 -13.59 8.48
N CYS A 263 -8.38 -14.86 8.71
CA CYS A 263 -6.97 -15.24 8.78
C CYS A 263 -6.74 -16.73 8.52
N ASP A 264 -5.51 -17.06 8.15
CA ASP A 264 -5.00 -18.43 8.18
C ASP A 264 -4.48 -18.79 9.58
N ASP A 265 -3.94 -20.00 9.73
CA ASP A 265 -3.43 -20.50 11.01
C ASP A 265 -2.32 -19.63 11.61
N ASN A 266 -1.37 -19.22 10.76
CA ASN A 266 -0.21 -18.44 11.23
C ASN A 266 -0.67 -17.07 11.71
N TYR A 267 -1.48 -16.37 10.92
CA TYR A 267 -2.02 -15.07 11.33
C TYR A 267 -2.94 -15.18 12.54
N PHE A 268 -3.67 -16.29 12.70
CA PHE A 268 -4.47 -16.48 13.91
C PHE A 268 -3.58 -16.53 15.16
N MET A 269 -2.54 -17.37 15.14
CA MET A 269 -1.64 -17.58 16.27
C MET A 269 -0.75 -16.36 16.56
N GLU A 270 -0.33 -15.63 15.54
CA GLU A 270 0.54 -14.46 15.71
C GLU A 270 -0.22 -13.18 16.05
N HIS A 271 -1.48 -13.08 15.60
CA HIS A 271 -2.21 -11.82 15.54
C HIS A 271 -3.67 -11.91 16.05
N ALA A 272 -4.53 -12.69 15.39
CA ALA A 272 -5.99 -12.61 15.65
C ALA A 272 -6.39 -12.91 17.11
N ARG A 273 -5.67 -13.81 17.81
CA ARG A 273 -5.92 -14.05 19.23
C ARG A 273 -5.62 -12.82 20.12
N TYR A 274 -4.62 -12.02 19.76
CA TYR A 274 -4.30 -10.79 20.48
C TYR A 274 -5.29 -9.69 20.16
N LEU A 275 -5.84 -9.67 18.94
CA LEU A 275 -6.99 -8.84 18.61
C LEU A 275 -8.15 -9.19 19.54
N ALA A 276 -8.50 -10.47 19.70
CA ALA A 276 -9.56 -10.89 20.63
C ALA A 276 -9.30 -10.45 22.08
N TYR A 277 -8.06 -10.59 22.56
CA TYR A 277 -7.66 -10.10 23.90
C TYR A 277 -7.83 -8.59 24.03
N SER A 278 -7.38 -7.83 23.04
CA SER A 278 -7.48 -6.37 23.04
C SER A 278 -8.94 -5.91 23.00
N LEU A 279 -9.77 -6.57 22.19
CA LEU A 279 -11.19 -6.31 22.04
C LEU A 279 -11.93 -6.59 23.35
N HIS A 280 -11.66 -7.72 24.00
CA HIS A 280 -12.22 -8.02 25.31
C HIS A 280 -11.73 -7.01 26.38
N ALA A 281 -10.45 -6.64 26.38
CA ALA A 281 -9.90 -5.71 27.35
C ALA A 281 -10.50 -4.30 27.29
N THR A 282 -10.97 -3.87 26.11
CA THR A 282 -11.43 -2.50 25.84
C THR A 282 -12.94 -2.39 25.60
N ASN A 283 -13.55 -3.42 25.03
CA ASN A 283 -14.89 -3.36 24.42
C ASN A 283 -15.78 -4.57 24.75
N VAL A 284 -15.46 -5.33 25.80
CA VAL A 284 -16.32 -6.43 26.28
C VAL A 284 -17.75 -5.94 26.55
N GLY A 285 -18.73 -6.70 26.07
CA GLY A 285 -20.15 -6.36 26.20
C GLY A 285 -20.66 -5.29 25.21
N LYS A 286 -19.79 -4.68 24.40
CA LYS A 286 -20.13 -3.68 23.37
C LYS A 286 -20.05 -4.25 21.95
N LEU A 287 -19.05 -5.10 21.73
CA LEU A 287 -18.75 -5.72 20.43
C LEU A 287 -18.78 -7.24 20.55
N ASP A 288 -19.17 -7.89 19.45
CA ASP A 288 -18.98 -9.32 19.25
C ASP A 288 -17.89 -9.53 18.19
N LEU A 289 -17.24 -10.69 18.19
CA LEU A 289 -16.18 -11.05 17.24
C LEU A 289 -16.67 -12.16 16.32
N HIS A 290 -16.48 -12.03 15.02
CA HIS A 290 -16.60 -13.13 14.07
C HIS A 290 -15.25 -13.41 13.43
N LEU A 291 -14.80 -14.66 13.55
CA LEU A 291 -13.58 -15.16 12.93
C LEU A 291 -13.92 -16.00 11.71
N HIS A 292 -13.35 -15.64 10.57
CA HIS A 292 -13.33 -16.47 9.37
C HIS A 292 -11.96 -17.12 9.21
N LEU A 293 -11.90 -18.45 9.26
CA LEU A 293 -10.63 -19.18 9.21
C LEU A 293 -10.47 -19.94 7.89
N TYR A 294 -9.35 -19.72 7.22
CA TYR A 294 -8.97 -20.44 6.00
C TYR A 294 -8.31 -21.78 6.36
N SER A 295 -9.00 -22.88 6.08
CA SER A 295 -8.53 -24.26 6.27
C SER A 295 -7.79 -24.51 7.60
N PRO A 296 -8.42 -24.23 8.76
CA PRO A 296 -7.68 -24.22 10.02
C PRO A 296 -7.23 -25.60 10.49
N SER A 297 -6.07 -25.65 11.14
CA SER A 297 -5.60 -26.86 11.83
C SER A 297 -6.38 -27.15 13.11
N PRO A 298 -6.36 -28.40 13.59
CA PRO A 298 -6.93 -28.75 14.90
C PRO A 298 -6.38 -27.89 16.05
N GLN A 299 -5.10 -27.51 15.99
CA GLN A 299 -4.47 -26.66 16.99
C GLN A 299 -5.15 -25.29 17.10
N VAL A 300 -5.48 -24.66 15.98
CA VAL A 300 -6.18 -23.38 15.95
C VAL A 300 -7.59 -23.49 16.50
N LEU A 301 -8.29 -24.60 16.21
CA LEU A 301 -9.63 -24.85 16.77
C LEU A 301 -9.59 -25.09 18.29
N GLU A 302 -8.56 -25.75 18.80
CA GLU A 302 -8.32 -25.92 20.24
C GLU A 302 -8.05 -24.56 20.91
N GLU A 303 -7.16 -23.74 20.34
CA GLU A 303 -6.86 -22.40 20.85
C GLU A 303 -8.12 -21.51 20.83
N LEU A 304 -8.95 -21.58 19.78
CA LEU A 304 -10.22 -20.85 19.73
C LEU A 304 -11.18 -21.28 20.85
N THR A 305 -11.21 -22.58 21.16
CA THR A 305 -11.99 -23.11 22.28
C THR A 305 -11.50 -22.52 23.60
N LEU A 306 -10.18 -22.46 23.79
CA LEU A 306 -9.56 -21.81 24.97
C LEU A 306 -9.90 -20.32 25.03
N LEU A 307 -9.76 -19.58 23.93
CA LEU A 307 -10.08 -18.14 23.87
C LEU A 307 -11.51 -17.86 24.35
N ARG A 308 -12.48 -18.64 23.88
CA ARG A 308 -13.89 -18.48 24.31
C ARG A 308 -14.07 -18.68 25.80
N THR A 309 -13.34 -19.61 26.41
CA THR A 309 -13.40 -19.82 27.87
C THR A 309 -12.69 -18.72 28.65
N GLN A 310 -11.63 -18.14 28.10
CA GLN A 310 -10.81 -17.11 28.74
C GLN A 310 -11.40 -15.70 28.63
N LEU A 311 -12.30 -15.46 27.68
CA LEU A 311 -12.86 -14.15 27.36
C LEU A 311 -14.38 -14.09 27.63
N PRO A 312 -14.82 -14.25 28.90
CA PRO A 312 -16.23 -14.22 29.24
C PRO A 312 -16.86 -12.87 28.87
N GLY A 313 -18.02 -12.91 28.23
CA GLY A 313 -18.75 -11.70 27.80
C GLY A 313 -18.39 -11.20 26.41
N LEU A 314 -17.34 -11.73 25.77
CA LEU A 314 -17.08 -11.57 24.35
C LEU A 314 -17.64 -12.77 23.59
N SER A 315 -18.69 -12.57 22.80
CA SER A 315 -19.21 -13.62 21.92
C SER A 315 -18.31 -13.77 20.69
N ILE A 316 -17.86 -14.99 20.41
CA ILE A 316 -16.95 -15.30 19.29
C ILE A 316 -17.62 -16.29 18.33
N GLY A 317 -18.09 -15.78 17.20
CA GLY A 317 -18.62 -16.56 16.09
C GLY A 317 -17.51 -17.11 15.18
N LEU A 318 -17.81 -18.21 14.49
CA LEU A 318 -16.85 -18.89 13.62
C LEU A 318 -17.48 -19.25 12.28
N SER A 319 -16.75 -18.94 11.22
CA SER A 319 -16.95 -19.54 9.91
C SER A 319 -15.65 -20.11 9.34
N LEU A 320 -15.78 -21.16 8.53
CA LEU A 320 -14.65 -21.87 7.95
C LEU A 320 -14.72 -21.86 6.43
N GLU A 321 -13.57 -21.74 5.80
CA GLU A 321 -13.41 -22.05 4.38
C GLU A 321 -12.51 -23.27 4.23
N ARG A 322 -13.10 -24.40 3.78
CA ARG A 322 -12.37 -25.66 3.55
C ARG A 322 -12.27 -25.89 2.06
N GLY A 323 -11.07 -25.82 1.49
CA GLY A 323 -10.88 -26.08 0.06
C GLY A 323 -9.53 -25.64 -0.48
N PRO A 324 -9.24 -25.96 -1.75
CA PRO A 324 -7.99 -25.54 -2.38
C PRO A 324 -7.96 -24.03 -2.52
N VAL A 325 -7.03 -23.39 -1.82
CA VAL A 325 -6.65 -21.99 -2.03
C VAL A 325 -5.79 -21.91 -3.30
N PRO A 326 -5.87 -20.85 -4.11
CA PRO A 326 -4.96 -20.65 -5.24
C PRO A 326 -3.49 -20.74 -4.79
N ALA A 327 -2.81 -21.82 -5.18
CA ALA A 327 -1.49 -22.17 -4.64
C ALA A 327 -0.39 -21.15 -4.99
N GLN A 328 -0.56 -20.39 -6.07
CA GLN A 328 0.46 -19.46 -6.56
C GLN A 328 0.49 -18.14 -5.79
N GLN A 329 -0.62 -17.72 -5.17
CA GLN A 329 -0.72 -16.45 -4.45
C GLN A 329 -1.65 -16.53 -3.23
N PRO A 330 -1.37 -17.40 -2.25
CA PRO A 330 -2.25 -17.60 -1.10
C PRO A 330 -2.43 -16.32 -0.27
N THR A 331 -1.38 -15.51 -0.12
CA THR A 331 -1.44 -14.25 0.65
C THR A 331 -2.35 -13.21 -0.01
N THR A 332 -2.21 -12.97 -1.31
CA THR A 332 -3.09 -12.08 -2.08
C THR A 332 -4.54 -12.58 -2.02
N TYR A 333 -4.74 -13.90 -2.15
CA TYR A 333 -6.06 -14.49 -2.03
C TYR A 333 -6.66 -14.22 -0.66
N TYR A 334 -5.97 -14.50 0.46
CA TYR A 334 -6.52 -14.26 1.80
C TYR A 334 -6.82 -12.79 2.07
N ALA A 335 -5.92 -11.88 1.69
CA ALA A 335 -6.12 -10.43 1.85
C ALA A 335 -7.36 -9.93 1.08
N THR A 336 -7.65 -10.55 -0.07
CA THR A 336 -8.72 -10.11 -0.97
C THR A 336 -10.05 -10.82 -0.71
N ALA A 337 -10.04 -12.15 -0.57
CA ALA A 337 -11.22 -12.98 -0.40
C ALA A 337 -11.99 -12.63 0.88
N ARG A 338 -11.33 -12.08 1.92
CA ARG A 338 -12.00 -11.65 3.15
C ARG A 338 -13.14 -10.66 2.93
N PHE A 339 -13.09 -9.82 1.89
CA PHE A 339 -14.19 -8.90 1.56
C PHE A 339 -15.41 -9.65 1.01
N VAL A 340 -15.17 -10.69 0.20
CA VAL A 340 -16.21 -11.59 -0.29
C VAL A 340 -16.84 -12.35 0.88
N ARG A 341 -16.03 -12.75 1.88
CA ARG A 341 -16.52 -13.43 3.08
C ARG A 341 -17.26 -12.49 4.03
N ALA A 342 -16.78 -11.26 4.18
CA ALA A 342 -17.46 -10.20 4.91
C ALA A 342 -18.85 -9.94 4.32
N TYR A 343 -19.00 -9.95 2.98
CA TYR A 343 -20.31 -9.85 2.33
C TYR A 343 -21.25 -10.97 2.75
N GLN A 344 -20.79 -12.23 2.73
CA GLN A 344 -21.61 -13.38 3.14
C GLN A 344 -21.99 -13.32 4.62
N VAL A 345 -21.07 -12.86 5.48
CA VAL A 345 -21.33 -12.67 6.92
C VAL A 345 -22.31 -11.53 7.19
N LEU A 346 -22.19 -10.40 6.47
CA LEU A 346 -23.14 -9.29 6.54
C LEU A 346 -24.55 -9.75 6.17
N GLN A 347 -24.67 -10.55 5.10
CA GLN A 347 -25.94 -11.12 4.67
C GLN A 347 -26.54 -12.11 5.67
N HIS A 348 -25.69 -12.83 6.40
CA HIS A 348 -26.11 -13.81 7.41
C HIS A 348 -26.62 -13.14 8.68
N TYR A 349 -25.85 -12.22 9.28
CA TYR A 349 -26.23 -11.58 10.55
C TYR A 349 -27.12 -10.35 10.39
N ARG A 350 -27.04 -9.63 9.27
CA ARG A 350 -27.76 -8.37 9.02
C ARG A 350 -27.61 -7.37 10.18
N CYS A 351 -26.40 -7.28 10.70
CA CYS A 351 -26.01 -6.37 11.76
C CYS A 351 -24.94 -5.39 11.29
N GLU A 352 -24.54 -4.46 12.15
CA GLU A 352 -23.37 -3.63 11.91
C GLU A 352 -22.11 -4.50 11.86
N LEU A 353 -21.24 -4.26 10.89
CA LEU A 353 -20.03 -5.04 10.63
C LEU A 353 -18.82 -4.12 10.54
N CYS A 354 -17.85 -4.30 11.43
CA CYS A 354 -16.55 -3.63 11.42
C CYS A 354 -15.49 -4.64 10.95
N MET A 355 -15.10 -4.57 9.69
CA MET A 355 -14.05 -5.43 9.16
C MET A 355 -12.67 -4.86 9.47
N MET A 356 -11.79 -5.73 9.97
CA MET A 356 -10.44 -5.38 10.43
C MET A 356 -9.38 -6.35 9.88
N ASP A 357 -8.14 -5.88 9.77
CA ASP A 357 -6.99 -6.78 9.68
C ASP A 357 -6.82 -7.57 11.00
N ALA A 358 -6.34 -8.81 10.89
CA ALA A 358 -6.13 -9.67 12.05
C ALA A 358 -5.01 -9.19 12.99
N ASP A 359 -4.12 -8.33 12.52
CA ASP A 359 -3.03 -7.70 13.27
C ASP A 359 -3.38 -6.31 13.82
N ALA A 360 -4.66 -6.00 13.90
CA ALA A 360 -5.16 -4.88 14.65
C ALA A 360 -5.25 -5.20 16.16
N LEU A 361 -4.91 -4.23 17.00
CA LEU A 361 -5.16 -4.26 18.43
C LEU A 361 -6.09 -3.10 18.81
N PHE A 362 -7.24 -3.41 19.39
CA PHE A 362 -8.16 -2.40 19.91
C PHE A 362 -7.54 -1.68 21.11
N ASN A 363 -7.54 -0.36 21.04
CA ASN A 363 -7.05 0.54 22.08
C ASN A 363 -8.12 1.57 22.49
N GLY A 364 -8.97 1.99 21.54
CA GLY A 364 -10.06 2.92 21.79
C GLY A 364 -11.38 2.26 22.21
N ASP A 365 -12.28 3.09 22.76
CA ASP A 365 -13.63 2.71 23.13
C ASP A 365 -14.58 2.76 21.92
N TRP A 366 -15.35 1.69 21.71
CA TRP A 366 -16.28 1.57 20.59
C TRP A 366 -17.42 2.59 20.65
N ASP A 367 -17.94 2.91 21.83
CA ASP A 367 -19.06 3.85 21.91
C ASP A 367 -18.59 5.28 21.60
N ASP A 368 -17.35 5.62 21.95
CA ASP A 368 -16.73 6.89 21.54
C ASP A 368 -16.60 6.98 20.01
N PHE A 369 -16.10 5.91 19.37
CA PHE A 369 -16.04 5.82 17.91
C PHE A 369 -17.45 5.94 17.28
N ALA A 370 -18.41 5.14 17.75
CA ALA A 370 -19.75 5.09 17.20
C ALA A 370 -20.49 6.43 17.34
N ARG A 371 -20.28 7.17 18.45
CA ARG A 371 -20.81 8.52 18.65
C ARG A 371 -20.15 9.56 17.74
N GLY A 372 -18.91 9.34 17.32
CA GLY A 372 -18.19 10.20 16.39
C GLY A 372 -18.71 10.14 14.96
N LEU A 373 -19.37 9.03 14.59
CA LEU A 373 -19.96 8.87 13.26
C LEU A 373 -21.26 9.68 13.11
N PRO A 374 -21.47 10.36 11.97
CA PRO A 374 -22.77 10.95 11.65
C PRO A 374 -23.90 9.91 11.69
N ALA A 375 -25.09 10.31 12.15
CA ALA A 375 -26.27 9.44 12.15
C ALA A 375 -26.65 8.98 10.72
N THR A 376 -26.27 9.74 9.70
CA THR A 376 -26.49 9.41 8.28
C THR A 376 -25.44 8.46 7.70
N ALA A 377 -24.36 8.15 8.41
CA ALA A 377 -23.27 7.33 7.88
C ALA A 377 -23.69 5.85 7.78
N GLU A 378 -24.09 5.39 6.60
CA GLU A 378 -24.41 3.98 6.36
C GLU A 378 -23.15 3.13 6.13
N LEU A 379 -22.07 3.78 5.67
CA LEU A 379 -20.77 3.21 5.37
C LEU A 379 -19.69 4.16 5.91
N ALA A 380 -18.67 3.61 6.58
CA ALA A 380 -17.47 4.38 6.92
C ALA A 380 -16.20 3.68 6.43
N LEU A 381 -15.35 4.44 5.73
CA LEU A 381 -14.13 3.94 5.08
C LEU A 381 -12.91 4.71 5.58
N ALA A 382 -11.83 4.00 5.90
CA ALA A 382 -10.55 4.63 6.18
C ALA A 382 -9.92 5.14 4.88
N ARG A 383 -9.63 6.44 4.82
CA ARG A 383 -9.09 7.11 3.64
C ARG A 383 -7.69 7.64 3.91
N VAL A 384 -6.85 7.52 2.89
CA VAL A 384 -5.48 8.04 2.88
C VAL A 384 -5.40 9.13 1.81
N GLU A 385 -5.13 10.37 2.23
CA GLU A 385 -5.05 11.48 1.26
C GLU A 385 -3.73 11.47 0.50
N ALA A 386 -2.61 11.16 1.16
CA ALA A 386 -1.29 11.06 0.55
C ALA A 386 -0.99 9.64 0.05
N SER A 387 -1.84 9.12 -0.84
CA SER A 387 -1.67 7.79 -1.44
C SER A 387 -2.06 7.77 -2.93
N PRO A 388 -1.53 6.81 -3.70
CA PRO A 388 -2.01 6.56 -5.06
C PRO A 388 -3.47 6.10 -5.05
N PHE A 389 -4.12 6.16 -6.22
CA PHE A 389 -5.52 5.78 -6.38
C PHE A 389 -5.84 4.39 -5.85
N TRP A 390 -4.98 3.40 -6.11
CA TRP A 390 -5.21 2.01 -5.70
C TRP A 390 -5.14 1.76 -4.19
N GLU A 391 -4.70 2.74 -3.39
CA GLU A 391 -4.64 2.64 -1.92
C GLU A 391 -5.41 3.76 -1.22
N ARG A 392 -6.18 4.56 -1.97
CA ARG A 392 -6.94 5.70 -1.44
C ARG A 392 -7.86 5.29 -0.29
N ILE A 393 -8.51 4.13 -0.43
CA ILE A 393 -9.23 3.48 0.66
C ILE A 393 -8.33 2.39 1.25
N ALA A 394 -8.04 2.50 2.55
CA ALA A 394 -7.25 1.53 3.28
C ALA A 394 -8.10 0.27 3.57
N ALA A 395 -7.57 -0.91 3.23
CA ALA A 395 -8.28 -2.17 3.41
C ALA A 395 -8.33 -2.66 4.88
N GLY A 396 -7.51 -2.10 5.76
CA GLY A 396 -7.42 -2.52 7.16
C GLY A 396 -8.61 -2.14 8.03
N PHE A 397 -9.49 -1.26 7.55
CA PHE A 397 -10.71 -0.86 8.25
C PHE A 397 -11.84 -0.52 7.27
N CYS A 398 -12.99 -1.17 7.45
CA CYS A 398 -14.25 -0.77 6.83
C CYS A 398 -15.40 -1.04 7.81
N TYR A 399 -16.34 -0.09 7.92
CA TYR A 399 -17.53 -0.24 8.76
C TYR A 399 -18.81 -0.13 7.93
N TYR A 400 -19.68 -1.12 8.06
CA TYR A 400 -20.92 -1.27 7.30
C TYR A 400 -22.11 -1.33 8.25
N ARG A 401 -23.11 -0.47 8.05
CA ARG A 401 -24.45 -0.66 8.65
C ARG A 401 -25.26 -1.62 7.78
N PRO A 402 -26.23 -2.40 8.33
CA PRO A 402 -27.05 -3.34 7.56
C PRO A 402 -28.11 -2.58 6.75
N THR A 403 -27.64 -1.92 5.70
CA THR A 403 -28.40 -0.99 4.87
C THR A 403 -28.23 -1.37 3.40
N PRO A 404 -29.21 -1.06 2.54
CA PRO A 404 -29.09 -1.35 1.11
C PRO A 404 -27.83 -0.75 0.48
N LEU A 405 -27.39 0.45 0.90
CA LEU A 405 -26.20 1.10 0.35
C LEU A 405 -24.93 0.33 0.71
N ALA A 406 -24.73 0.02 1.99
CA ALA A 406 -23.53 -0.68 2.44
C ALA A 406 -23.46 -2.11 1.89
N GLU A 407 -24.60 -2.80 1.83
CA GLU A 407 -24.70 -4.13 1.21
C GLU A 407 -24.38 -4.08 -0.28
N GLN A 408 -24.93 -3.10 -1.03
CA GLN A 408 -24.63 -2.93 -2.45
C GLN A 408 -23.16 -2.60 -2.70
N PHE A 409 -22.55 -1.76 -1.86
CA PHE A 409 -21.13 -1.45 -1.96
C PHE A 409 -20.27 -2.70 -1.77
N LEU A 410 -20.50 -3.45 -0.70
CA LEU A 410 -19.72 -4.65 -0.40
C LEU A 410 -19.98 -5.76 -1.43
N ALA A 411 -21.18 -5.85 -2.00
CA ALA A 411 -21.49 -6.72 -3.13
C ALA A 411 -20.72 -6.33 -4.40
N LYS A 412 -20.62 -5.03 -4.72
CA LYS A 412 -19.82 -4.53 -5.85
C LYS A 412 -18.33 -4.83 -5.68
N VAL A 413 -17.78 -4.57 -4.49
CA VAL A 413 -16.39 -4.91 -4.15
C VAL A 413 -16.16 -6.42 -4.32
N SER A 414 -17.07 -7.25 -3.80
CA SER A 414 -16.99 -8.71 -3.95
C SER A 414 -17.07 -9.16 -5.41
N HIS A 415 -17.96 -8.56 -6.20
CA HIS A 415 -18.10 -8.83 -7.63
C HIS A 415 -16.82 -8.48 -8.39
N PHE A 416 -16.24 -7.31 -8.12
CA PHE A 416 -14.99 -6.87 -8.74
C PHE A 416 -13.83 -7.82 -8.47
N ILE A 417 -13.69 -8.24 -7.20
CA ILE A 417 -12.67 -9.20 -6.75
C ILE A 417 -12.84 -10.54 -7.48
N LEU A 418 -14.05 -11.10 -7.45
CA LEU A 418 -14.32 -12.41 -8.04
C LEU A 418 -14.19 -12.41 -9.56
N HIS A 419 -14.57 -11.31 -10.21
CA HIS A 419 -14.39 -11.14 -11.64
C HIS A 419 -12.91 -11.21 -12.06
N ASN A 420 -12.03 -10.59 -11.27
CA ASN A 420 -10.58 -10.62 -11.52
C ASN A 420 -9.94 -11.95 -11.11
N LEU A 421 -10.40 -12.55 -10.01
CA LEU A 421 -9.96 -13.89 -9.62
C LEU A 421 -10.30 -14.94 -10.68
N ALA A 422 -11.49 -14.91 -11.26
CA ALA A 422 -11.92 -15.83 -12.33
C ALA A 422 -11.08 -15.70 -13.62
N GLN A 423 -10.34 -14.60 -13.77
CA GLN A 423 -9.45 -14.32 -14.90
C GLN A 423 -7.97 -14.51 -14.56
N ASP A 424 -7.64 -14.98 -13.36
CA ASP A 424 -6.26 -15.10 -12.86
C ASP A 424 -5.52 -13.74 -12.84
N LYS A 425 -6.26 -12.66 -12.54
CA LYS A 425 -5.74 -11.28 -12.50
C LYS A 425 -5.55 -10.75 -11.08
N LEU A 426 -5.44 -11.63 -10.08
CA LEU A 426 -5.11 -11.18 -8.73
C LEU A 426 -3.67 -10.66 -8.69
N ILE A 427 -3.53 -9.47 -8.12
CA ILE A 427 -2.25 -8.85 -7.81
C ILE A 427 -2.25 -8.32 -6.37
N TRP A 428 -1.06 -8.04 -5.84
CA TRP A 428 -0.97 -7.28 -4.60
C TRP A 428 -1.73 -5.94 -4.75
N PHE A 429 -2.46 -5.53 -3.71
CA PHE A 429 -3.44 -4.44 -3.69
C PHE A 429 -4.81 -4.71 -4.32
N THR A 430 -5.15 -5.93 -4.75
CA THR A 430 -6.48 -6.18 -5.37
C THR A 430 -7.65 -5.70 -4.51
N ASP A 431 -7.59 -5.91 -3.19
CA ASP A 431 -8.59 -5.45 -2.24
C ASP A 431 -8.70 -3.92 -2.18
N GLN A 432 -7.57 -3.23 -2.05
CA GLN A 432 -7.54 -1.77 -2.00
C GLN A 432 -7.95 -1.14 -3.34
N ILE A 433 -7.60 -1.76 -4.48
CA ILE A 433 -8.07 -1.35 -5.80
C ILE A 433 -9.59 -1.51 -5.89
N ALA A 434 -10.12 -2.67 -5.47
CA ALA A 434 -11.56 -2.93 -5.50
C ALA A 434 -12.33 -1.90 -4.66
N LEU A 435 -11.87 -1.61 -3.44
CA LEU A 435 -12.45 -0.58 -2.58
C LEU A 435 -12.41 0.80 -3.23
N SER A 436 -11.23 1.23 -3.69
CA SER A 436 -11.02 2.57 -4.23
C SER A 436 -11.77 2.78 -5.55
N ALA A 437 -11.85 1.76 -6.40
CA ALA A 437 -12.57 1.82 -7.67
C ALA A 437 -14.09 1.77 -7.47
N CYS A 438 -14.61 0.93 -6.57
CA CYS A 438 -16.04 0.90 -6.27
C CYS A 438 -16.53 2.18 -5.57
N ASP A 439 -15.69 2.78 -4.71
CA ASP A 439 -15.95 4.09 -4.07
C ASP A 439 -16.02 5.20 -5.13
N ASP A 440 -14.98 5.33 -5.96
CA ASP A 440 -14.89 6.40 -6.97
C ASP A 440 -15.96 6.27 -8.05
N HIS A 441 -16.26 5.06 -8.52
CA HIS A 441 -17.23 4.82 -9.60
C HIS A 441 -18.69 5.10 -9.20
N GLY A 442 -19.07 4.83 -7.95
CA GLY A 442 -20.49 4.77 -7.59
C GLY A 442 -20.93 5.55 -6.35
N LEU A 443 -20.01 5.99 -5.50
CA LEU A 443 -20.34 6.52 -4.17
C LEU A 443 -19.73 7.88 -3.87
N ARG A 444 -18.81 8.36 -4.70
CA ARG A 444 -18.14 9.64 -4.49
C ARG A 444 -19.15 10.78 -4.33
N GLY A 445 -19.11 11.44 -3.18
CA GLY A 445 -20.01 12.55 -2.84
C GLY A 445 -21.38 12.13 -2.26
N ASN A 446 -21.61 10.83 -2.03
CA ASN A 446 -22.79 10.37 -1.32
C ASN A 446 -22.66 10.70 0.19
N ALA A 447 -23.60 11.48 0.72
CA ALA A 447 -23.59 11.93 2.12
C ALA A 447 -23.75 10.80 3.15
N ALA A 448 -24.15 9.59 2.71
CA ALA A 448 -24.22 8.40 3.56
C ALA A 448 -22.88 7.66 3.68
N VAL A 449 -21.87 8.03 2.89
CA VAL A 449 -20.51 7.49 2.99
C VAL A 449 -19.64 8.48 3.77
N HIS A 450 -19.07 8.00 4.87
CA HIS A 450 -18.20 8.79 5.72
C HIS A 450 -16.74 8.34 5.57
N TYR A 451 -15.85 9.30 5.28
CA TYR A 451 -14.42 9.03 5.19
C TYR A 451 -13.74 9.40 6.49
N LEU A 452 -13.02 8.44 7.06
CA LEU A 452 -12.25 8.60 8.29
C LEU A 452 -10.78 8.75 7.93
N ASP A 453 -10.07 9.62 8.64
CA ASP A 453 -8.60 9.62 8.59
C ASP A 453 -8.10 8.28 9.12
N GLN A 454 -7.31 7.56 8.32
CA GLN A 454 -6.74 6.27 8.70
C GLN A 454 -6.05 6.30 10.07
N HIS A 455 -5.42 7.42 10.46
CA HIS A 455 -4.68 7.54 11.72
C HIS A 455 -5.60 7.51 12.94
N THR A 456 -6.90 7.73 12.76
CA THR A 456 -7.89 7.67 13.85
C THR A 456 -8.42 6.26 14.10
N VAL A 457 -8.33 5.37 13.10
CA VAL A 457 -8.92 4.02 13.18
C VAL A 457 -7.92 2.88 13.06
N ILE A 458 -6.84 3.04 12.29
CA ILE A 458 -5.83 2.03 12.04
C ILE A 458 -4.41 2.63 12.12
N ASP A 459 -4.01 3.00 13.33
CA ASP A 459 -2.82 3.79 13.54
C ASP A 459 -1.53 2.94 13.57
N LEU A 460 -0.60 3.31 12.70
CA LEU A 460 0.74 2.72 12.59
C LEU A 460 1.76 3.38 13.52
N GLN A 461 1.43 4.55 14.09
CA GLN A 461 2.25 5.26 15.08
C GLN A 461 1.88 4.91 16.52
N HIS A 462 0.85 4.07 16.70
CA HIS A 462 0.41 3.56 18.01
C HIS A 462 0.08 4.68 19.02
N THR A 463 -0.59 5.73 18.56
CA THR A 463 -1.03 6.85 19.39
C THR A 463 -2.20 6.43 20.28
N PRO A 464 -2.33 6.98 21.51
CA PRO A 464 -3.34 6.52 22.46
C PRO A 464 -4.79 6.86 22.08
N HIS A 465 -4.99 7.72 21.06
CA HIS A 465 -6.32 8.21 20.68
C HIS A 465 -6.96 7.46 19.51
N SER A 466 -6.21 6.58 18.84
CA SER A 466 -6.75 5.77 17.75
C SER A 466 -7.61 4.62 18.26
N LEU A 467 -8.64 4.24 17.50
CA LEU A 467 -9.47 3.07 17.79
C LEU A 467 -8.63 1.79 17.83
N CYS A 468 -7.82 1.55 16.79
CA CYS A 468 -6.95 0.39 16.70
C CYS A 468 -5.51 0.78 16.36
N TRP A 469 -4.58 -0.01 16.89
CA TRP A 469 -3.16 -0.02 16.52
C TRP A 469 -2.91 -1.13 15.52
N MET A 470 -2.14 -0.86 14.47
CA MET A 470 -1.77 -1.87 13.46
C MET A 470 -0.27 -1.88 13.19
N VAL A 471 0.19 -2.87 12.43
CA VAL A 471 1.58 -3.00 12.01
C VAL A 471 1.68 -3.03 10.49
N THR A 472 2.70 -2.36 9.94
CA THR A 472 2.94 -2.35 8.49
C THR A 472 3.56 -3.68 8.04
N THR A 473 4.14 -3.71 6.83
CA THR A 473 5.02 -4.81 6.38
C THR A 473 6.18 -5.08 7.36
N LYS A 474 6.59 -4.08 8.15
CA LYS A 474 7.54 -4.27 9.25
C LYS A 474 6.81 -4.75 10.51
N LYS A 475 6.79 -6.06 10.72
CA LYS A 475 6.12 -6.73 11.87
C LYS A 475 6.98 -6.79 13.15
N THR A 476 8.18 -6.21 13.16
CA THR A 476 9.13 -6.29 14.28
C THR A 476 9.76 -4.93 14.59
N GLY A 477 10.18 -4.75 15.86
CA GLY A 477 10.85 -3.52 16.29
C GLY A 477 9.88 -2.35 16.41
N LEU A 478 8.65 -2.63 16.87
CA LEU A 478 7.61 -1.66 17.13
C LEU A 478 7.33 -1.67 18.64
N PRO A 479 8.11 -0.93 19.45
CA PRO A 479 8.15 -1.13 20.90
C PRO A 479 6.78 -1.01 21.58
N LEU A 480 5.95 -0.04 21.16
CA LEU A 480 4.62 0.17 21.76
C LEU A 480 3.65 -0.97 21.45
N TYR A 481 3.58 -1.36 20.18
CA TYR A 481 2.74 -2.48 19.73
C TYR A 481 3.18 -3.80 20.38
N ASP A 482 4.48 -4.10 20.35
CA ASP A 482 5.04 -5.32 20.94
C ASP A 482 4.83 -5.37 22.45
N GLN A 483 4.99 -4.25 23.16
CA GLN A 483 4.69 -4.15 24.59
C GLN A 483 3.20 -4.32 24.89
N ALA A 484 2.30 -3.76 24.07
CA ALA A 484 0.86 -3.96 24.21
C ALA A 484 0.49 -5.44 24.05
N ARG A 485 1.01 -6.09 23.00
CA ARG A 485 0.81 -7.52 22.76
C ARG A 485 1.33 -8.38 23.92
N GLN A 486 2.53 -8.08 24.45
CA GLN A 486 3.08 -8.76 25.62
C GLN A 486 2.23 -8.57 26.88
N ARG A 487 1.71 -7.35 27.12
CA ARG A 487 0.79 -7.09 28.25
C ARG A 487 -0.51 -7.88 28.13
N LEU A 488 -1.07 -7.98 26.93
CA LEU A 488 -2.26 -8.81 26.66
C LEU A 488 -1.95 -10.28 26.89
N ALA A 489 -0.80 -10.76 26.39
CA ALA A 489 -0.33 -12.13 26.63
C ALA A 489 -0.26 -12.42 28.14
N LEU A 490 0.38 -11.57 28.94
CA LEU A 490 0.49 -11.76 30.39
C LEU A 490 -0.85 -11.69 31.13
N ARG A 491 -1.84 -10.97 30.58
CA ARG A 491 -3.16 -10.82 31.21
C ARG A 491 -4.07 -12.03 30.95
N TYR A 492 -3.94 -12.67 29.79
CA TYR A 492 -4.86 -13.70 29.32
C TYR A 492 -4.23 -15.08 29.12
N ALA A 493 -2.90 -15.17 29.04
CA ALA A 493 -2.21 -16.46 29.10
C ALA A 493 -2.20 -16.96 30.56
N PRO A 494 -2.46 -18.26 30.78
CA PRO A 494 -2.55 -18.87 32.11
C PRO A 494 -1.21 -18.91 32.86
#